data_AF-A0A150J8B6-F1
#
_entry.id   AF-A0A150J8B6-F1
#
_cell.length_a   1.000
_cell.length_b   1.000
_cell.length_c   1.000
_cell.angle_alpha   90.00
_cell.angle_beta   90.00
_cell.angle_gamma   90.00
#
_symmetry.space_group_name_H-M   'P 1'
#
loop_
_entity.id
_entity.type
_entity.pdbx_description
1 polymer ?
#
loop_
_entity_poly.entity_id
_entity_poly.type
_entity_poly.pdbx_seq_one_letter_code
_entity_poly.pdbx_strand_id
1 'polypeptide(L)'
;MRNRLKMDIKSNTDVFLLKANSLCKNGNDLLNQQDDAVLKKAVRVLEEALDIFVQLECHGRCSEIFNTLGAAYCAMAECENTEDNLKKSIEYLKEAIALNDCNEFPIYHAISQYNLGNTYRFLSELYDKDINLKKALEAYKIASKVTSKYYYGPTWEEQTFDTRLYEISQEAIKEIKEMLNKDR
;
A
#
# COMPACT_ATOMS: atom_id res chain seq x y z
N MET A 1 12.90 24.37 -20.15
CA MET A 1 13.01 24.39 -18.67
C MET A 1 13.29 23.01 -18.06
N ARG A 2 12.63 21.91 -18.51
CA ARG A 2 12.89 20.53 -18.00
C ARG A 2 14.36 20.08 -17.96
N ASN A 3 15.19 20.47 -18.94
CA ASN A 3 16.60 20.03 -18.99
C ASN A 3 17.55 20.75 -18.01
N ARG A 4 17.26 22.00 -17.63
CA ARG A 4 18.04 22.70 -16.58
C ARG A 4 17.70 22.17 -15.19
N LEU A 5 16.41 21.95 -14.91
CA LEU A 5 15.97 21.31 -13.66
C LEU A 5 16.61 19.93 -13.47
N LYS A 6 16.64 19.09 -14.52
CA LYS A 6 17.28 17.76 -14.46
C LYS A 6 18.80 17.83 -14.21
N MET A 7 19.49 18.87 -14.68
CA MET A 7 20.93 19.06 -14.42
C MET A 7 21.21 19.54 -13.00
N ASP A 8 20.44 20.51 -12.48
CA ASP A 8 20.61 21.04 -11.12
C ASP A 8 20.29 20.01 -10.03
N ILE A 9 19.36 19.08 -10.31
CA ILE A 9 19.01 17.97 -9.43
C ILE A 9 20.18 16.98 -9.29
N LYS A 10 20.86 16.62 -10.40
CA LYS A 10 22.02 15.69 -10.35
C LYS A 10 23.18 16.23 -9.51
N SER A 11 23.43 17.54 -9.54
CA SER A 11 24.50 18.17 -8.72
C SER A 11 24.17 18.29 -7.23
N ASN A 12 22.90 18.21 -6.85
CA ASN A 12 22.42 18.35 -5.46
C ASN A 12 21.64 17.12 -4.97
N THR A 13 21.94 15.96 -5.54
CA THR A 13 21.24 14.69 -5.31
C THR A 13 21.01 14.40 -3.83
N ASP A 14 22.02 14.62 -2.97
CA ASP A 14 21.94 14.40 -1.52
C ASP A 14 20.90 15.28 -0.82
N VAL A 15 20.79 16.56 -1.21
CA VAL A 15 19.84 17.52 -0.63
C VAL A 15 18.41 17.12 -0.99
N PHE A 16 18.18 16.72 -2.24
CA PHE A 16 16.86 16.26 -2.69
C PHE A 16 16.47 14.90 -2.06
N LEU A 17 17.43 13.99 -1.89
CA LEU A 17 17.25 12.73 -1.15
C LEU A 17 16.85 12.99 0.31
N LEU A 18 17.54 13.90 1.00
CA LEU A 18 17.20 14.28 2.38
C LEU A 18 15.79 14.88 2.47
N LYS A 19 15.42 15.75 1.51
CA LYS A 19 14.07 16.30 1.42
C LYS A 19 13.02 15.19 1.25
N ALA A 20 13.23 14.29 0.29
CA ALA A 20 12.30 13.21 0.01
C ALA A 20 12.12 12.28 1.21
N ASN A 21 13.21 11.91 1.90
CA ASN A 21 13.16 11.11 3.12
C ASN A 21 12.39 11.82 4.26
N SER A 22 12.61 13.14 4.42
CA SER A 22 11.87 13.92 5.42
C SER A 22 10.38 14.00 5.09
N LEU A 23 10.02 14.09 3.81
CA LEU A 23 8.63 14.07 3.38
C LEU A 23 7.99 12.70 3.65
N CYS A 24 8.66 11.59 3.34
CA CYS A 24 8.17 10.25 3.68
C CYS A 24 7.89 10.09 5.17
N LYS A 25 8.83 10.52 6.03
CA LYS A 25 8.66 10.47 7.48
C LYS A 25 7.43 11.29 7.91
N ASN A 26 7.32 12.53 7.44
CA ASN A 26 6.20 13.41 7.75
C ASN A 26 4.87 12.81 7.28
N GLY A 27 4.81 12.28 6.05
CA GLY A 27 3.63 11.60 5.52
C GLY A 27 3.19 10.43 6.40
N ASN A 28 4.11 9.56 6.79
CA ASN A 28 3.83 8.43 7.67
C ASN A 28 3.37 8.87 9.08
N ASP A 29 4.02 9.90 9.64
CA ASP A 29 3.65 10.46 10.95
C ASP A 29 2.23 11.08 10.93
N LEU A 30 1.82 11.66 9.79
CA LEU A 30 0.47 12.18 9.59
C LEU A 30 -0.56 11.03 9.48
N LEU A 31 -0.24 9.94 8.80
CA LEU A 31 -1.13 8.77 8.71
C LEU A 31 -1.42 8.12 10.07
N ASN A 32 -0.46 8.20 11.00
CA ASN A 32 -0.62 7.67 12.36
C ASN A 32 -1.59 8.50 13.24
N GLN A 33 -1.99 9.70 12.82
CA GLN A 33 -2.84 10.61 13.60
C GLN A 33 -4.35 10.37 13.41
N GLN A 34 -4.75 9.46 12.50
CA GLN A 34 -6.14 8.99 12.30
C GLN A 34 -7.21 10.10 12.16
N ASP A 35 -6.86 11.21 11.49
CA ASP A 35 -7.78 12.31 11.18
C ASP A 35 -7.89 12.47 9.64
N ASP A 36 -9.11 12.51 9.12
CA ASP A 36 -9.43 12.65 7.69
C ASP A 36 -8.78 13.88 7.04
N ALA A 37 -8.72 15.01 7.76
CA ALA A 37 -8.07 16.22 7.27
C ALA A 37 -6.55 16.04 7.17
N VAL A 38 -5.99 15.19 8.05
CA VAL A 38 -4.58 14.86 8.09
C VAL A 38 -4.20 13.84 7.01
N LEU A 39 -5.12 12.93 6.64
CA LEU A 39 -4.94 11.94 5.58
C LEU A 39 -4.67 12.58 4.20
N LYS A 40 -5.44 13.61 3.83
CA LYS A 40 -5.21 14.37 2.58
C LYS A 40 -3.84 15.06 2.56
N LYS A 41 -3.42 15.57 3.71
CA LYS A 41 -2.11 16.21 3.85
C LYS A 41 -0.99 15.19 3.72
N ALA A 42 -1.16 14.01 4.32
CA ALA A 42 -0.22 12.91 4.20
C ALA A 42 -0.04 12.47 2.74
N VAL A 43 -1.14 12.26 2.02
CA VAL A 43 -1.11 11.89 0.59
C VAL A 43 -0.34 12.92 -0.23
N ARG A 44 -0.64 14.22 -0.08
CA ARG A 44 0.07 15.29 -0.82
C ARG A 44 1.58 15.28 -0.54
N VAL A 45 1.97 15.10 0.72
CA VAL A 45 3.38 15.07 1.14
C VAL A 45 4.10 13.84 0.56
N LEU A 46 3.43 12.69 0.53
CA LEU A 46 3.97 11.45 -0.03
C LEU A 46 4.08 11.49 -1.57
N GLU A 47 3.12 12.11 -2.25
CA GLU A 47 3.18 12.33 -3.71
C GLU A 47 4.34 13.28 -4.08
N GLU A 48 4.60 14.31 -3.29
CA GLU A 48 5.78 15.18 -3.48
C GLU A 48 7.09 14.40 -3.28
N ALA A 49 7.16 13.54 -2.25
CA ALA A 49 8.33 12.69 -2.02
C ALA A 49 8.58 11.76 -3.21
N LEU A 50 7.52 11.13 -3.72
CA LEU A 50 7.56 10.22 -4.86
C LEU A 50 8.07 10.90 -6.12
N ASP A 51 7.57 12.10 -6.45
CA ASP A 51 8.02 12.86 -7.63
C ASP A 51 9.54 13.12 -7.56
N ILE A 52 10.06 13.48 -6.38
CA ILE A 52 11.51 13.66 -6.18
C ILE A 52 12.27 12.34 -6.39
N PHE A 53 11.80 11.22 -5.83
CA PHE A 53 12.48 9.92 -6.01
C PHE A 53 12.49 9.45 -7.47
N VAL A 54 11.39 9.64 -8.21
CA VAL A 54 11.28 9.34 -9.63
C VAL A 54 12.25 10.20 -10.43
N GLN A 55 12.34 11.50 -10.13
CA GLN A 55 13.29 12.41 -10.79
C GLN A 55 14.76 12.07 -10.51
N LEU A 56 15.05 11.50 -9.35
CA LEU A 56 16.38 11.04 -8.94
C LEU A 56 16.72 9.61 -9.40
N GLU A 57 15.82 8.94 -10.14
CA GLU A 57 15.97 7.53 -10.55
C GLU A 57 16.19 6.56 -9.36
N CYS A 58 15.74 6.94 -8.17
CA CYS A 58 15.92 6.22 -6.91
C CYS A 58 14.76 5.25 -6.64
N HIS A 59 14.57 4.31 -7.57
CA HIS A 59 13.39 3.43 -7.63
C HIS A 59 13.25 2.47 -6.44
N GLY A 60 14.34 2.13 -5.74
CA GLY A 60 14.31 1.20 -4.60
C GLY A 60 13.44 1.68 -3.43
N ARG A 61 13.31 3.00 -3.23
CA ARG A 61 12.45 3.57 -2.16
C ARG A 61 11.01 3.85 -2.60
N CYS A 62 10.72 3.75 -3.90
CA CYS A 62 9.38 4.03 -4.41
C CYS A 62 8.36 2.99 -3.94
N SER A 63 8.77 1.74 -3.73
CA SER A 63 7.86 0.66 -3.35
C SER A 63 7.13 0.90 -2.03
N GLU A 64 7.85 1.31 -0.97
CA GLU A 64 7.25 1.61 0.32
C GLU A 64 6.28 2.80 0.22
N ILE A 65 6.66 3.83 -0.54
CA ILE A 65 5.84 5.03 -0.75
C ILE A 65 4.57 4.67 -1.52
N PHE A 66 4.69 3.85 -2.56
CA PHE A 66 3.55 3.35 -3.32
C PHE A 66 2.60 2.53 -2.45
N ASN A 67 3.11 1.64 -1.60
CA ASN A 67 2.26 0.89 -0.68
C ASN A 67 1.52 1.83 0.30
N THR A 68 2.23 2.80 0.87
CA THR A 68 1.65 3.79 1.79
C THR A 68 0.60 4.66 1.10
N LEU A 69 0.88 5.17 -0.10
CA LEU A 69 -0.08 5.94 -0.91
C LEU A 69 -1.31 5.09 -1.23
N GLY A 70 -1.11 3.83 -1.61
CA GLY A 70 -2.19 2.87 -1.83
C GLY A 70 -3.11 2.74 -0.63
N ALA A 71 -2.56 2.43 0.55
CA ALA A 71 -3.32 2.34 1.79
C ALA A 71 -4.04 3.64 2.14
N ALA A 72 -3.38 4.79 1.98
CA ALA A 72 -3.95 6.09 2.27
C ALA A 72 -5.13 6.41 1.35
N TYR A 73 -5.02 6.14 0.05
CA TYR A 73 -6.11 6.30 -0.91
C TYR A 73 -7.28 5.34 -0.63
N CYS A 74 -7.00 4.09 -0.22
CA CYS A 74 -8.05 3.17 0.22
C CYS A 74 -8.80 3.71 1.44
N ALA A 75 -8.09 4.23 2.45
CA ALA A 75 -8.72 4.85 3.61
C ALA A 75 -9.53 6.11 3.24
N MET A 76 -9.02 6.95 2.33
CA MET A 76 -9.76 8.13 1.85
C MET A 76 -11.06 7.75 1.16
N ALA A 77 -11.12 6.58 0.51
CA ALA A 77 -12.33 6.11 -0.15
C ALA A 77 -13.49 5.86 0.82
N GLU A 78 -13.20 5.53 2.08
CA GLU A 78 -14.22 5.39 3.15
C GLU A 78 -14.94 6.70 3.44
N CYS A 79 -14.27 7.84 3.21
CA CYS A 79 -14.79 9.15 3.58
C CYS A 79 -15.31 9.95 2.37
N GLU A 80 -14.64 9.90 1.22
CA GLU A 80 -15.01 10.69 0.03
C GLU A 80 -14.46 10.12 -1.28
N ASN A 81 -15.00 10.60 -2.41
CA ASN A 81 -14.52 10.30 -3.77
C ASN A 81 -14.21 8.81 -3.97
N THR A 82 -15.08 7.94 -3.42
CA THR A 82 -14.78 6.53 -3.15
C THR A 82 -14.21 5.81 -4.37
N GLU A 83 -14.87 5.92 -5.52
CA GLU A 83 -14.42 5.23 -6.73
C GLU A 83 -13.03 5.69 -7.22
N ASP A 84 -12.79 7.00 -7.30
CA ASP A 84 -11.53 7.56 -7.79
C ASP A 84 -10.38 7.24 -6.84
N ASN A 85 -10.65 7.32 -5.53
CA ASN A 85 -9.68 6.96 -4.51
C ASN A 85 -9.35 5.45 -4.54
N LEU A 86 -10.34 4.57 -4.76
CA LEU A 86 -10.08 3.14 -4.94
C LEU A 86 -9.27 2.85 -6.22
N LYS A 87 -9.53 3.55 -7.33
CA LYS A 87 -8.73 3.40 -8.56
C LYS A 87 -7.27 3.80 -8.32
N LYS A 88 -7.02 4.94 -7.67
CA LYS A 88 -5.67 5.37 -7.29
C LYS A 88 -4.99 4.38 -6.34
N SER A 89 -5.73 3.86 -5.37
CA SER A 89 -5.22 2.81 -4.48
C SER A 89 -4.72 1.60 -5.28
N ILE A 90 -5.52 1.10 -6.23
CA ILE A 90 -5.12 -0.01 -7.10
C ILE A 90 -3.87 0.31 -7.91
N GLU A 91 -3.78 1.50 -8.49
CA GLU A 91 -2.62 1.93 -9.28
C GLU A 91 -1.34 1.90 -8.45
N TYR A 92 -1.33 2.58 -7.30
CA TYR A 92 -0.16 2.62 -6.42
C TYR A 92 0.21 1.24 -5.86
N LEU A 93 -0.76 0.43 -5.45
CA LEU A 93 -0.47 -0.91 -4.93
C LEU A 93 0.10 -1.84 -5.99
N LYS A 94 -0.34 -1.71 -7.25
CA LYS A 94 0.26 -2.48 -8.36
C LYS A 94 1.70 -2.07 -8.64
N GLU A 95 2.01 -0.77 -8.58
CA GLU A 95 3.40 -0.29 -8.71
C GLU A 95 4.27 -0.81 -7.55
N ALA A 96 3.77 -0.79 -6.30
CA ALA A 96 4.46 -1.38 -5.16
C ALA A 96 4.74 -2.88 -5.35
N ILE A 97 3.75 -3.64 -5.82
CA ILE A 97 3.89 -5.08 -6.10
C ILE A 97 4.88 -5.33 -7.23
N ALA A 98 4.90 -4.49 -8.27
CA ALA A 98 5.81 -4.63 -9.41
C ALA A 98 7.28 -4.35 -9.02
N LEU A 99 7.50 -3.45 -8.06
CA LEU A 99 8.84 -3.15 -7.55
C LEU A 99 9.32 -4.13 -6.46
N ASN A 100 8.40 -4.74 -5.71
CA ASN A 100 8.74 -5.74 -4.70
C ASN A 100 8.91 -7.12 -5.34
N ASP A 101 10.15 -7.52 -5.63
CA ASP A 101 10.45 -8.95 -5.79
C ASP A 101 10.07 -9.66 -4.48
N CYS A 102 9.16 -10.62 -4.58
CA CYS A 102 8.67 -11.39 -3.43
C CYS A 102 9.78 -12.20 -2.74
N ASN A 103 10.95 -12.37 -3.36
CA ASN A 103 12.11 -13.01 -2.77
C ASN A 103 13.01 -12.02 -2.01
N GLU A 104 13.06 -10.76 -2.42
CA GLU A 104 13.93 -9.74 -1.82
C GLU A 104 13.22 -9.00 -0.68
N PHE A 105 11.93 -8.67 -0.86
CA PHE A 105 11.13 -7.93 0.11
C PHE A 105 9.77 -8.62 0.37
N PRO A 106 9.78 -9.85 0.92
CA PRO A 106 8.58 -10.67 1.07
C PRO A 106 7.50 -10.00 1.92
N ILE A 107 7.87 -9.35 3.03
CA ILE A 107 6.90 -8.71 3.92
C ILE A 107 6.21 -7.52 3.24
N TYR A 108 6.97 -6.64 2.57
CA TYR A 108 6.39 -5.51 1.83
C TYR A 108 5.51 -5.94 0.66
N HIS A 109 5.90 -7.02 -0.03
CA HIS A 109 5.06 -7.65 -1.04
C HIS A 109 3.73 -8.13 -0.42
N ALA A 110 3.77 -8.79 0.73
CA ALA A 110 2.58 -9.27 1.42
C ALA A 110 1.66 -8.13 1.89
N ILE A 111 2.21 -7.04 2.43
CA ILE A 111 1.44 -5.86 2.83
C ILE A 111 0.73 -5.26 1.61
N SER A 112 1.45 -5.09 0.51
CA SER A 112 0.89 -4.51 -0.72
C SER A 112 -0.25 -5.36 -1.28
N GLN A 113 -0.09 -6.69 -1.25
CA GLN A 113 -1.14 -7.64 -1.62
C GLN A 113 -2.33 -7.56 -0.67
N TYR A 114 -2.12 -7.49 0.64
CA TYR A 114 -3.21 -7.37 1.61
C TYR A 114 -4.01 -6.07 1.40
N ASN A 115 -3.33 -4.94 1.21
CA ASN A 115 -3.97 -3.66 0.92
C ASN A 115 -4.73 -3.68 -0.42
N LEU A 116 -4.20 -4.39 -1.42
CA LEU A 116 -4.89 -4.58 -2.70
C LEU A 116 -6.16 -5.41 -2.52
N GLY A 117 -6.11 -6.40 -1.62
CA GLY A 117 -7.26 -7.17 -1.18
C GLY A 117 -8.34 -6.29 -0.57
N ASN A 118 -7.98 -5.41 0.37
CA ASN A 118 -8.90 -4.46 1.00
C ASN A 118 -9.53 -3.53 -0.04
N THR A 119 -8.72 -3.01 -0.95
CA THR A 119 -9.19 -2.12 -2.02
C THR A 119 -10.22 -2.81 -2.91
N TYR A 120 -9.97 -4.07 -3.31
CA TYR A 120 -10.93 -4.84 -4.10
C TYR A 120 -12.18 -5.26 -3.30
N ARG A 121 -12.04 -5.60 -2.01
CA ARG A 121 -13.20 -5.84 -1.14
C ARG A 121 -14.11 -4.61 -1.14
N PHE A 122 -13.54 -3.44 -0.99
CA PHE A 122 -14.31 -2.20 -0.97
C PHE A 122 -14.90 -1.83 -2.33
N LEU A 123 -14.17 -2.06 -3.41
CA LEU A 123 -14.71 -1.90 -4.77
C LEU A 123 -15.90 -2.84 -5.05
N SER A 124 -15.93 -4.01 -4.43
CA SER A 124 -17.03 -4.97 -4.55
C SER A 124 -18.35 -4.47 -3.98
N GLU A 125 -18.31 -3.52 -3.05
CA GLU A 125 -19.49 -2.86 -2.48
C GLU A 125 -20.09 -1.83 -3.46
N LEU A 126 -19.31 -1.35 -4.44
CA LEU A 126 -19.76 -0.39 -5.45
C LEU A 126 -20.27 -1.06 -6.73
N TYR A 127 -19.49 -1.97 -7.32
CA TYR A 127 -19.84 -2.67 -8.56
C TYR A 127 -19.04 -3.95 -8.75
N ASP A 128 -19.49 -4.78 -9.70
CA ASP A 128 -18.84 -6.05 -10.07
C ASP A 128 -18.49 -6.94 -8.87
N LYS A 129 -19.41 -7.01 -7.89
CA LYS A 129 -19.24 -7.64 -6.57
C LYS A 129 -18.42 -8.94 -6.62
N ASP A 130 -18.91 -9.94 -7.35
CA ASP A 130 -18.24 -11.25 -7.45
C ASP A 130 -16.84 -11.19 -8.05
N ILE A 131 -16.63 -10.33 -9.06
CA ILE A 131 -15.32 -10.19 -9.72
C ILE A 131 -14.34 -9.56 -8.75
N ASN A 132 -14.75 -8.51 -8.06
CA ASN A 132 -13.91 -7.78 -7.11
C ASN A 132 -13.66 -8.61 -5.84
N LEU A 133 -14.63 -9.34 -5.32
CA LEU A 133 -14.43 -10.30 -4.23
C LEU A 133 -13.45 -11.42 -4.62
N LYS A 134 -13.50 -11.94 -5.86
CA LYS A 134 -12.52 -12.93 -6.34
C LYS A 134 -11.10 -12.36 -6.40
N LYS A 135 -10.94 -11.13 -6.89
CA LYS A 135 -9.64 -10.43 -6.88
C LYS A 135 -9.14 -10.19 -5.45
N ALA A 136 -10.02 -9.77 -4.55
CA ALA A 136 -9.67 -9.61 -3.13
C ALA A 136 -9.18 -10.92 -2.51
N LEU A 137 -9.92 -12.00 -2.75
CA LEU A 137 -9.56 -13.34 -2.27
C LEU A 137 -8.19 -13.80 -2.78
N GLU A 138 -7.87 -13.54 -4.05
CA GLU A 138 -6.58 -13.87 -4.63
C GLU A 138 -5.44 -13.09 -3.95
N ALA A 139 -5.59 -11.78 -3.83
CA ALA A 139 -4.65 -10.90 -3.15
C ALA A 139 -4.39 -11.33 -1.68
N TYR A 140 -5.43 -11.58 -0.88
CA TYR A 140 -5.26 -12.04 0.50
C TYR A 140 -4.58 -13.42 0.60
N LYS A 141 -4.87 -14.34 -0.34
CA LYS A 141 -4.17 -15.64 -0.41
C LYS A 141 -2.69 -15.48 -0.67
N ILE A 142 -2.30 -14.54 -1.54
CA ILE A 142 -0.89 -14.24 -1.79
C ILE A 142 -0.24 -13.69 -0.52
N ALA A 143 -0.85 -12.69 0.11
CA ALA A 143 -0.36 -12.10 1.37
C ALA A 143 -0.13 -13.18 2.44
N SER A 144 -1.14 -14.01 2.68
CA SER A 144 -1.05 -15.09 3.66
C SER A 144 -0.03 -16.17 3.30
N LYS A 145 0.12 -16.52 2.02
CA LYS A 145 1.12 -17.50 1.57
C LYS A 145 2.55 -16.99 1.79
N VAL A 146 2.77 -15.70 1.62
CA VAL A 146 4.10 -15.09 1.83
C VAL A 146 4.42 -15.01 3.32
N THR A 147 3.46 -14.57 4.14
CA THR A 147 3.66 -14.42 5.59
C THR A 147 3.67 -15.74 6.37
N SER A 148 3.09 -16.81 5.84
CA SER A 148 3.06 -18.12 6.51
C SER A 148 4.47 -18.67 6.81
N LYS A 149 5.47 -18.32 6.00
CA LYS A 149 6.88 -18.70 6.23
C LYS A 149 7.49 -18.03 7.45
N TYR A 150 6.94 -16.91 7.86
CA TYR A 150 7.40 -16.07 8.97
C TYR A 150 6.48 -16.17 10.20
N TYR A 151 5.42 -16.98 10.10
CA TYR A 151 4.45 -17.19 11.17
C TYR A 151 4.88 -18.35 12.06
N TYR A 152 5.17 -18.06 13.33
CA TYR A 152 5.63 -19.06 14.31
C TYR A 152 4.58 -19.40 15.39
N GLY A 153 3.36 -18.85 15.28
CA GLY A 153 2.27 -19.06 16.24
C GLY A 153 2.11 -17.93 17.26
N PRO A 154 1.00 -17.90 18.03
CA PRO A 154 0.64 -16.82 18.95
C PRO A 154 1.49 -16.78 20.23
N THR A 155 2.44 -17.70 20.40
CA THR A 155 3.14 -18.01 21.65
C THR A 155 4.54 -17.41 21.77
N TRP A 156 5.02 -16.66 20.77
CA TRP A 156 6.30 -15.97 20.87
C TRP A 156 6.04 -14.55 21.38
N GLU A 157 6.75 -14.15 22.45
CA GLU A 157 6.40 -13.06 23.38
C GLU A 157 6.35 -11.64 22.79
N GLU A 158 6.42 -11.48 21.47
CA GLU A 158 6.07 -10.25 20.77
C GLU A 158 5.23 -10.60 19.54
N GLN A 159 4.04 -10.00 19.42
CA GLN A 159 3.30 -9.97 18.15
C GLN A 159 4.17 -9.21 17.15
N THR A 160 5.06 -9.93 16.46
CA THR A 160 5.78 -9.35 15.32
C THR A 160 4.74 -8.98 14.26
N PHE A 161 4.98 -7.86 13.58
CA PHE A 161 4.09 -7.33 12.54
C PHE A 161 3.69 -8.43 11.51
N ASP A 162 4.61 -9.33 11.20
CA ASP A 162 4.43 -10.47 10.29
C ASP A 162 3.39 -11.48 10.78
N THR A 163 3.36 -11.75 12.09
CA THR A 163 2.41 -12.69 12.72
C THR A 163 0.99 -12.15 12.59
N ARG A 164 0.82 -10.84 12.83
CA ARG A 164 -0.48 -10.16 12.68
C ARG A 164 -0.96 -10.17 11.23
N LEU A 165 -0.08 -9.90 10.26
CA LEU A 165 -0.44 -9.86 8.84
C LEU A 165 -0.94 -11.21 8.32
N TYR A 166 -0.34 -12.31 8.78
CA TYR A 166 -0.82 -13.66 8.47
C TYR A 166 -2.25 -13.91 8.96
N GLU A 167 -2.52 -13.60 10.23
CA GLU A 167 -3.82 -13.82 10.87
C GLU A 167 -4.93 -12.99 10.21
N ILE A 168 -4.72 -11.68 10.04
CA ILE A 168 -5.72 -10.81 9.40
C ILE A 168 -5.96 -11.18 7.94
N SER A 169 -4.95 -11.73 7.24
CA SER A 169 -5.14 -12.25 5.88
C SER A 169 -6.00 -13.51 5.87
N GLN A 170 -5.84 -14.41 6.85
CA GLN A 170 -6.66 -15.61 6.98
C GLN A 170 -8.12 -15.28 7.33
N GLU A 171 -8.32 -14.31 8.22
CA GLU A 171 -9.66 -13.79 8.55
C GLU A 171 -10.34 -13.18 7.32
N ALA A 172 -9.64 -12.32 6.58
CA ALA A 172 -10.17 -11.73 5.36
C ALA A 172 -10.49 -12.81 4.30
N ILE A 173 -9.65 -13.83 4.13
CA ILE A 173 -9.94 -14.97 3.23
C ILE A 173 -11.24 -15.67 3.62
N LYS A 174 -11.47 -15.87 4.92
CA LYS A 174 -12.70 -16.52 5.43
C LYS A 174 -13.92 -15.64 5.15
N GLU A 175 -13.84 -14.36 5.46
CA GLU A 175 -14.91 -13.38 5.23
C GLU A 175 -15.32 -13.36 3.75
N ILE A 176 -14.36 -13.20 2.84
CA ILE A 176 -14.64 -13.14 1.39
C ILE A 176 -15.27 -14.43 0.88
N LYS A 177 -14.86 -15.60 1.40
CA LYS A 177 -15.49 -16.89 1.06
C LYS A 177 -16.94 -16.94 1.52
N GLU A 178 -17.24 -16.43 2.72
CA GLU A 178 -18.61 -16.36 3.23
C GLU A 178 -19.46 -15.41 2.38
N MET A 179 -18.93 -14.25 1.99
CA MET A 179 -19.60 -13.30 1.10
C MET A 179 -19.95 -13.93 -0.26
N LEU A 180 -18.98 -14.62 -0.89
CA LEU A 180 -19.17 -15.31 -2.18
C LEU A 180 -20.16 -16.49 -2.12
N ASN A 181 -20.37 -17.07 -0.93
CA ASN A 181 -21.31 -18.17 -0.73
C ASN A 181 -22.73 -17.70 -0.39
N LYS A 182 -22.90 -16.48 0.13
CA LYS A 182 -24.22 -15.92 0.47
C LYS A 182 -25.05 -15.53 -0.76
N ASP A 183 -24.41 -15.35 -1.92
CA ASP A 183 -25.07 -14.99 -3.18
C ASP A 183 -25.38 -16.21 -4.09
N ARG A 184 -25.24 -17.44 -3.58
CA ARG A 184 -25.55 -18.70 -4.28
C ARG A 184 -26.76 -19.40 -3.67
#